data_AF-A0A4S8LHR6-F1
#
_entry.id   AF-A0A4S8LHR6-F1
#
_cell.length_a   1.000
_cell.length_b   1.000
_cell.length_c   1.000
_cell.angle_alpha   90.00
_cell.angle_beta   90.00
_cell.angle_gamma   90.00
#
_symmetry.space_group_name_H-M   'P 1'
#
loop_
_entity.id
_entity.type
_entity.pdbx_description
1 polymer ?
#
loop_
_entity_poly.entity_id
_entity_poly.type
_entity_poly.pdbx_seq_one_letter_code
_entity_poly.pdbx_strand_id
1 'polypeptide(L)'
;MAPKSGRVNDLLHNLRGEQYRHSQNLRRSRVHISSAPTHNKPSLPFNLVDLELSQYSDPNDDTSSVPDQSALKKYSGPDPPKSWTLTAAKDTCHTAEWRRRALAVIFTYRRDPYITTNELIDNANLDFQNLPSLTALCLRMLINESSTSDFIEYIVPCLPPHLRAQLVRYTAIQCPLSSAMLYSLLEPEGHADGELLVVGPSASLPETYFLSSPTSNDIVVPERGQNSVSKDWDSDDWTPNPLQTFIVMSTRLAPPLFLTLPPTITHMALLNISPSIALHRLPTICPLISFLDLSYNTWLNPMSIDTANSLGRLDWNRWSHLHTLCLRECSIPDDVLIKVNKHRWEDVVIIQ
;
A
#
# COMPACT_ATOMS: atom_id res chain seq x y z
N MET A 1 9.51 54.37 32.03
CA MET A 1 10.24 53.21 31.48
C MET A 1 9.68 51.94 32.12
N ALA A 2 8.80 51.22 31.42
CA ALA A 2 8.17 50.00 31.93
C ALA A 2 9.08 48.78 31.72
N PRO A 3 9.28 47.91 32.72
CA PRO A 3 10.12 46.74 32.59
C PRO A 3 9.45 45.69 31.67
N LYS A 4 10.21 45.19 30.68
CA LYS A 4 9.77 44.18 29.71
C LYS A 4 9.41 42.86 30.41
N SER A 5 8.12 42.52 30.45
CA SER A 5 7.54 41.34 31.09
C SER A 5 7.90 39.99 30.44
N GLY A 6 8.52 39.97 29.26
CA GLY A 6 8.92 38.73 28.58
C GLY A 6 10.14 38.02 29.17
N ARG A 7 11.04 38.77 29.83
CA ARG A 7 12.35 38.26 30.26
C ARG A 7 12.25 37.21 31.37
N VAL A 8 11.20 37.26 32.18
CA VAL A 8 10.96 36.29 33.26
C VAL A 8 10.42 34.97 32.69
N ASN A 9 9.54 35.03 31.68
CA ASN A 9 9.02 33.82 31.04
C ASN A 9 10.11 33.08 30.26
N ASP A 10 10.99 33.82 29.56
CA ASP A 10 12.13 33.22 28.85
C ASP A 10 13.10 32.56 29.85
N LEU A 11 13.34 33.21 30.99
CA LEU A 11 14.19 32.65 32.05
C LEU A 11 13.59 31.37 32.65
N LEU A 12 12.28 31.36 32.92
CA LEU A 12 11.58 30.19 33.44
C LEU A 12 11.54 29.03 32.43
N HIS A 13 11.34 29.34 31.14
CA HIS A 13 11.35 28.34 30.09
C HIS A 13 12.74 27.69 29.94
N ASN A 14 13.80 28.50 30.00
CA ASN A 14 15.17 28.01 29.96
C ASN A 14 15.54 27.18 31.20
N LEU A 15 15.18 27.65 32.40
CA LEU A 15 15.44 26.92 33.65
C LEU A 15 14.70 25.57 33.69
N ARG A 16 13.45 25.52 33.22
CA ARG A 16 12.69 24.26 33.12
C ARG A 16 13.32 23.29 32.13
N GLY A 17 13.76 23.78 30.97
CA GLY A 17 14.44 22.97 29.97
C GLY A 17 15.78 22.42 30.46
N GLU A 18 16.54 23.23 31.21
CA GLU A 18 17.83 22.84 31.77
C GLU A 18 17.68 21.82 32.90
N GLN A 19 16.72 22.00 33.81
CA GLN A 19 16.39 21.01 34.84
C GLN A 19 15.97 19.68 34.24
N TYR A 20 15.18 19.69 33.16
CA TYR A 20 14.79 18.47 32.46
C TYR A 20 16.01 17.72 31.89
N ARG A 21 16.91 18.43 31.18
CA ARG A 21 18.15 17.83 30.64
C ARG A 21 19.08 17.31 31.74
N HIS A 22 19.23 18.06 32.83
CA HIS A 22 20.04 17.64 33.97
C HIS A 22 19.48 16.39 34.66
N SER A 23 18.14 16.30 34.79
CA SER A 23 17.48 15.11 35.35
C SER A 23 17.65 13.86 34.46
N GLN A 24 17.66 14.04 33.14
CA GLN A 24 17.93 12.95 32.18
C GLN A 24 19.39 12.50 32.25
N ASN A 25 20.34 13.45 32.33
CA ASN A 25 21.77 13.14 32.42
C ASN A 25 22.16 12.47 33.75
N LEU A 26 21.59 12.90 34.88
CA LEU A 26 21.81 12.28 36.19
C LEU A 26 21.31 10.84 36.23
N ARG A 27 20.24 10.52 35.51
CA ARG A 27 19.66 9.17 35.49
C ARG A 27 20.52 8.14 34.76
N ARG A 28 21.57 8.54 34.00
CA ARG A 28 22.60 7.69 33.35
C ARG A 28 22.10 6.35 32.76
N SER A 29 20.83 6.25 32.37
CA SER A 29 20.22 5.00 31.94
C SER A 29 19.85 5.09 30.46
N ARG A 30 20.71 4.51 29.62
CA ARG A 30 20.44 4.23 28.22
C ARG A 30 19.42 3.08 28.01
N VAL A 31 18.62 2.75 29.02
CA VAL A 31 17.83 1.50 29.07
C VAL A 31 16.30 1.72 29.11
N HIS A 32 15.79 2.96 29.12
CA HIS A 32 14.34 3.21 29.16
C HIS A 32 13.82 4.19 28.09
N ILE A 33 14.16 3.94 26.81
CA ILE A 33 13.21 4.17 25.71
C ILE A 33 12.45 2.85 25.45
N SER A 34 12.22 2.06 26.50
CA SER A 34 11.06 1.19 26.58
C SER A 34 9.91 2.08 27.06
N SER A 35 8.99 2.36 26.15
CA SER A 35 7.72 3.03 26.40
C SER A 35 6.99 2.37 27.57
N ALA A 36 7.12 2.94 28.77
CA ALA A 36 6.19 2.64 29.84
C ALA A 36 4.81 3.18 29.42
N PRO A 37 3.74 2.38 29.51
CA PRO A 37 2.43 2.75 29.03
C PRO A 37 1.86 3.84 29.94
N THR A 38 1.79 5.07 29.44
CA THR A 38 0.89 6.07 30.00
C THR A 38 -0.53 5.52 29.87
N HIS A 39 -1.12 5.23 31.01
CA HIS A 39 -2.43 4.65 31.19
C HIS A 39 -3.55 5.66 30.83
N ASN A 40 -3.51 6.24 29.62
CA ASN A 40 -4.62 6.99 29.04
C ASN A 40 -5.48 6.01 28.23
N LYS A 41 -6.22 5.15 28.94
CA LYS A 41 -7.32 4.41 28.32
C LYS A 41 -8.45 5.40 28.04
N PRO A 42 -8.85 5.67 26.79
CA PRO A 42 -10.09 6.36 26.52
C PRO A 42 -11.24 5.50 27.07
N SER A 43 -12.05 6.07 27.96
CA SER A 43 -13.15 5.39 28.66
C SER A 43 -14.43 5.27 27.83
N LEU A 44 -14.33 5.27 26.50
CA LEU A 44 -15.49 5.16 25.61
C LEU A 44 -15.53 3.76 24.99
N PRO A 45 -16.63 3.00 25.15
CA PRO A 45 -16.77 1.70 24.53
C PRO A 45 -16.73 1.83 23.01
N PHE A 46 -15.95 0.94 22.37
CA PHE A 46 -15.66 0.95 20.94
C PHE A 46 -16.88 0.77 20.01
N ASN A 47 -18.07 0.47 20.55
CA ASN A 47 -19.24 0.05 19.75
C ASN A 47 -20.27 1.16 19.47
N LEU A 48 -19.96 2.44 19.74
CA LEU A 48 -20.91 3.55 19.54
C LEU A 48 -20.67 4.40 18.28
N VAL A 49 -19.58 4.18 17.54
CA VAL A 49 -19.25 5.02 16.36
C VAL A 49 -19.86 4.46 15.07
N ASP A 50 -20.24 3.18 15.04
CA ASP A 50 -20.70 2.49 13.82
C ASP A 50 -22.23 2.35 13.68
N LEU A 51 -23.02 2.87 14.62
CA LEU A 51 -24.46 2.53 14.71
C LEU A 51 -25.47 3.64 14.36
N GLU A 52 -25.03 4.84 13.97
CA GLU A 52 -25.95 5.88 13.48
C GLU A 52 -25.36 6.64 12.28
N LEU A 53 -25.46 6.07 11.07
CA LEU A 53 -25.55 6.88 9.84
C LEU A 53 -26.00 6.09 8.58
N SER A 54 -26.75 4.99 8.72
CA SER A 54 -27.22 4.19 7.57
C SER A 54 -28.74 4.12 7.39
N GLN A 55 -29.51 4.94 8.09
CA GLN A 55 -30.96 5.05 7.88
C GLN A 55 -31.33 6.52 7.76
N TYR A 56 -31.33 7.04 6.53
CA TYR A 56 -32.25 8.06 5.98
C TYR A 56 -31.67 8.43 4.61
N SER A 57 -31.96 7.60 3.61
CA SER A 57 -31.85 7.97 2.20
C SER A 57 -33.28 8.13 1.70
N ASP A 58 -33.80 9.36 1.73
CA ASP A 58 -35.02 9.69 1.02
C ASP A 58 -34.71 9.73 -0.49
N PRO A 59 -35.49 9.06 -1.35
CA PRO A 59 -35.38 9.20 -2.78
C PRO A 59 -36.39 10.25 -3.23
N ASN A 60 -35.97 11.51 -3.38
CA ASN A 60 -36.56 12.50 -4.28
C ASN A 60 -35.95 13.88 -3.98
N ASP A 61 -34.98 14.32 -4.78
CA ASP A 61 -34.95 15.72 -5.21
C ASP A 61 -34.16 15.84 -6.52
N ASP A 62 -34.91 15.86 -7.61
CA ASP A 62 -34.45 16.40 -8.88
C ASP A 62 -34.40 17.93 -8.76
N THR A 63 -33.40 18.54 -9.40
CA THR A 63 -33.08 19.97 -9.50
C THR A 63 -32.24 20.58 -8.36
N SER A 64 -30.99 20.94 -8.68
CA SER A 64 -30.44 22.31 -8.54
C SER A 64 -28.91 22.36 -8.66
N SER A 65 -28.44 23.23 -9.56
CA SER A 65 -27.21 24.02 -9.56
C SER A 65 -26.10 23.73 -8.52
N VAL A 66 -24.90 23.51 -9.05
CA VAL A 66 -23.59 23.59 -8.37
C VAL A 66 -23.49 24.90 -7.56
N PRO A 67 -23.29 24.85 -6.22
CA PRO A 67 -22.89 26.02 -5.47
C PRO A 67 -21.37 26.17 -5.55
N ASP A 68 -20.99 27.33 -6.06
CA ASP A 68 -19.66 27.94 -5.98
C ASP A 68 -19.08 27.80 -4.57
N GLN A 69 -17.82 27.38 -4.45
CA GLN A 69 -17.11 27.18 -3.19
C GLN A 69 -16.88 28.54 -2.51
N SER A 70 -17.94 29.03 -1.88
CA SER A 70 -17.95 30.26 -1.11
C SER A 70 -16.93 30.15 0.02
N ALA A 71 -16.09 31.17 0.12
CA ALA A 71 -15.19 31.49 1.21
C ALA A 71 -15.63 30.88 2.55
N LEU A 72 -14.76 30.03 3.12
CA LEU A 72 -14.88 29.52 4.48
C LEU A 72 -15.28 30.68 5.41
N LYS A 73 -16.52 30.64 5.92
CA LYS A 73 -17.01 31.58 6.94
C LYS A 73 -16.08 31.49 8.14
N LYS A 74 -15.17 32.46 8.27
CA LYS A 74 -14.37 32.64 9.48
C LYS A 74 -15.29 33.11 10.58
N TYR A 75 -15.64 32.21 11.48
CA TYR A 75 -16.35 32.58 12.71
C TYR A 75 -15.37 33.26 13.66
N SER A 76 -15.83 34.32 14.35
CA SER A 76 -15.05 34.95 15.42
C SER A 76 -14.98 34.01 16.62
N GLY A 77 -13.81 33.41 16.85
CA GLY A 77 -13.56 32.51 17.96
C GLY A 77 -12.23 31.77 17.78
N PRO A 78 -11.73 31.07 18.80
CA PRO A 78 -10.65 30.10 18.60
C PRO A 78 -11.13 29.05 17.60
N ASP A 79 -10.22 28.60 16.72
CA ASP A 79 -10.54 27.53 15.76
C ASP A 79 -11.14 26.32 16.50
N PRO A 80 -12.20 25.70 15.96
CA PRO A 80 -12.78 24.53 16.59
C PRO A 80 -11.71 23.43 16.77
N PRO A 81 -11.79 22.62 17.84
CA PRO A 81 -10.88 21.49 18.03
C PRO A 81 -10.85 20.62 16.75
N LYS A 82 -9.67 20.10 16.39
CA LYS A 82 -9.51 19.22 15.21
C LYS A 82 -10.44 17.99 15.23
N SER A 83 -10.91 17.58 16.40
CA SER A 83 -11.90 16.52 16.59
C SER A 83 -13.33 16.91 16.21
N TRP A 84 -13.63 18.20 16.04
CA TRP A 84 -14.94 18.74 15.69
C TRP A 84 -15.06 19.14 14.22
N THR A 85 -13.94 19.26 13.52
CA THR A 85 -13.94 19.38 12.05
C THR A 85 -14.22 18.01 11.45
N LEU A 86 -15.50 17.63 11.43
CA LEU A 86 -16.07 16.48 10.73
C LEU A 86 -16.01 16.66 9.21
N THR A 87 -14.80 16.77 8.66
CA THR A 87 -14.56 16.71 7.21
C THR A 87 -13.17 16.16 6.96
N ALA A 88 -12.84 14.99 7.51
CA ALA A 88 -12.00 14.10 6.70
C ALA A 88 -12.88 13.78 5.50
N ALA A 89 -12.54 14.31 4.31
CA ALA A 89 -13.16 13.88 3.07
C ALA A 89 -13.28 12.36 3.16
N LYS A 90 -14.53 11.85 3.13
CA LYS A 90 -14.83 10.43 3.29
C LYS A 90 -13.84 9.69 2.41
N ASP A 91 -12.87 8.99 3.00
CA ASP A 91 -11.76 8.37 2.27
C ASP A 91 -12.38 7.33 1.33
N THR A 92 -12.75 7.76 0.13
CA THR A 92 -13.39 6.93 -0.89
C THR A 92 -12.47 5.78 -1.30
N CYS A 93 -11.16 5.97 -1.09
CA CYS A 93 -10.10 5.01 -1.30
C CYS A 93 -10.20 3.73 -0.45
N HIS A 94 -10.95 3.73 0.65
CA HIS A 94 -11.14 2.53 1.47
C HIS A 94 -12.38 1.70 1.08
N THR A 95 -13.14 2.14 0.09
CA THR A 95 -14.29 1.36 -0.41
C THR A 95 -13.81 0.20 -1.28
N ALA A 96 -14.50 -0.96 -1.21
CA ALA A 96 -14.18 -2.11 -2.05
C ALA A 96 -14.36 -1.81 -3.54
N GLU A 97 -15.32 -0.94 -3.89
CA GLU A 97 -15.55 -0.47 -5.25
C GLU A 97 -14.36 0.32 -5.79
N TRP A 98 -13.84 1.25 -5.00
CA TRP A 98 -12.64 1.99 -5.39
C TRP A 98 -11.44 1.08 -5.54
N ARG A 99 -11.19 0.17 -4.58
CA ARG A 99 -10.08 -0.79 -4.67
C ARG A 99 -10.20 -1.71 -5.88
N ARG A 100 -11.42 -2.16 -6.20
CA ARG A 100 -11.71 -2.93 -7.41
C ARG A 100 -11.32 -2.15 -8.66
N ARG A 101 -11.77 -0.90 -8.78
CA ARG A 101 -11.46 -0.03 -9.93
C ARG A 101 -9.95 0.25 -10.03
N ALA A 102 -9.31 0.52 -8.91
CA ALA A 102 -7.88 0.80 -8.87
C ALA A 102 -7.05 -0.43 -9.23
N LEU A 103 -7.39 -1.64 -8.76
CA LEU A 103 -6.66 -2.88 -9.10
C LEU A 103 -7.07 -3.53 -10.43
N ALA A 104 -8.17 -3.10 -11.06
CA ALA A 104 -8.71 -3.73 -12.26
C ALA A 104 -7.68 -3.80 -13.41
N VAL A 105 -6.92 -2.73 -13.62
CA VAL A 105 -5.98 -2.62 -14.73
C VAL A 105 -4.86 -3.66 -14.60
N ILE A 106 -4.12 -3.66 -13.48
CA ILE A 106 -3.02 -4.62 -13.28
C ILE A 106 -3.48 -6.08 -13.29
N PHE A 107 -4.67 -6.39 -12.73
CA PHE A 107 -5.18 -7.77 -12.76
C PHE A 107 -5.60 -8.23 -14.15
N THR A 108 -5.87 -7.30 -15.06
CA THR A 108 -6.20 -7.65 -16.44
C THR A 108 -4.94 -7.90 -17.26
N TYR A 109 -3.95 -7.01 -17.19
CA TYR A 109 -2.69 -7.14 -17.92
C TYR A 109 -1.88 -8.38 -17.53
N ARG A 110 -2.03 -8.87 -16.30
CA ARG A 110 -1.34 -10.09 -15.89
C ARG A 110 -1.91 -11.36 -16.54
N ARG A 111 -3.21 -11.39 -16.85
CA ARG A 111 -3.84 -12.61 -17.40
C ARG A 111 -3.36 -12.91 -18.81
N ASP A 112 -3.03 -11.88 -19.58
CA ASP A 112 -2.52 -12.04 -20.94
C ASP A 112 -1.89 -10.71 -21.42
N PRO A 113 -0.59 -10.70 -21.79
CA PRO A 113 0.08 -9.51 -22.32
C PRO A 113 -0.41 -9.11 -23.72
N TYR A 114 -1.18 -9.95 -24.41
CA TYR A 114 -1.66 -9.71 -25.79
C TYR A 114 -3.10 -9.19 -25.87
N ILE A 115 -3.81 -9.01 -24.74
CA ILE A 115 -5.15 -8.43 -24.77
C ILE A 115 -5.05 -6.97 -25.22
N THR A 116 -5.69 -6.67 -26.34
CA THR A 116 -5.64 -5.36 -26.99
C THR A 116 -6.44 -4.34 -26.18
N THR A 117 -5.78 -3.22 -25.87
CA THR A 117 -6.24 -2.09 -25.03
C THR A 117 -7.62 -1.54 -25.33
N ASN A 118 -8.07 -1.61 -26.58
CA ASN A 118 -9.36 -1.06 -27.00
C ASN A 118 -10.54 -1.84 -26.44
N GLU A 119 -10.41 -3.15 -26.20
CA GLU A 119 -11.47 -3.93 -25.54
C GLU A 119 -11.53 -3.63 -24.04
N LEU A 120 -10.42 -3.22 -23.42
CA LEU A 120 -10.32 -3.00 -21.97
C LEU A 120 -10.95 -1.68 -21.51
N ILE A 121 -10.92 -0.66 -22.36
CA ILE A 121 -11.48 0.66 -22.05
C ILE A 121 -13.01 0.64 -22.22
N ASP A 122 -13.53 -0.02 -23.27
CA ASP A 122 -14.97 -0.22 -23.42
C ASP A 122 -15.54 -1.19 -22.37
N ASN A 123 -14.72 -2.14 -21.90
CA ASN A 123 -15.04 -3.04 -20.79
C ASN A 123 -14.71 -2.49 -19.39
N ALA A 124 -14.19 -1.27 -19.25
CA ALA A 124 -14.13 -0.60 -17.95
C ALA A 124 -15.54 -0.21 -17.45
N ASN A 125 -16.51 -0.15 -18.38
CA ASN A 125 -17.95 -0.16 -18.12
C ASN A 125 -18.52 -1.58 -17.91
N LEU A 126 -17.68 -2.61 -17.67
CA LEU A 126 -18.17 -3.88 -17.13
C LEU A 126 -18.60 -3.67 -15.66
N ASP A 127 -19.75 -3.03 -15.49
CA ASP A 127 -20.73 -3.24 -14.42
C ASP A 127 -21.27 -4.69 -14.41
N PHE A 128 -20.57 -5.63 -15.04
CA PHE A 128 -20.79 -7.04 -14.81
C PHE A 128 -20.24 -7.34 -13.43
N GLN A 129 -21.14 -7.29 -12.45
CA GLN A 129 -21.44 -8.39 -11.53
C GLN A 129 -20.53 -9.62 -11.72
N ASN A 130 -19.22 -9.47 -11.52
CA ASN A 130 -18.28 -10.56 -11.54
C ASN A 130 -18.56 -11.32 -10.25
N LEU A 131 -19.53 -12.23 -10.37
CA LEU A 131 -19.88 -13.18 -9.34
C LEU A 131 -18.54 -13.80 -8.92
N PRO A 132 -18.20 -13.70 -7.63
CA PRO A 132 -16.98 -14.33 -7.14
C PRO A 132 -17.00 -15.79 -7.55
N SER A 133 -15.87 -16.30 -8.05
CA SER A 133 -15.77 -17.72 -8.35
C SER A 133 -16.12 -18.53 -7.10
N LEU A 134 -16.60 -19.76 -7.30
CA LEU A 134 -16.92 -20.66 -6.20
C LEU A 134 -15.74 -20.78 -5.22
N THR A 135 -14.51 -20.87 -5.74
CA THR A 135 -13.27 -20.86 -4.95
C THR A 135 -13.16 -19.62 -4.07
N ALA A 136 -13.39 -18.43 -4.60
CA ALA A 136 -13.32 -17.19 -3.82
C ALA A 136 -14.41 -17.12 -2.75
N LEU A 137 -15.62 -17.62 -3.03
CA LEU A 137 -16.70 -17.74 -2.05
C LEU A 137 -16.34 -18.71 -0.92
N CYS A 138 -15.84 -19.89 -1.27
CA CYS A 138 -15.39 -20.88 -0.28
C CYS A 138 -14.29 -20.33 0.61
N LEU A 139 -13.25 -19.69 0.03
CA LEU A 139 -12.17 -19.10 0.81
C LEU A 139 -12.64 -17.94 1.69
N ARG A 140 -13.61 -17.14 1.22
CA ARG A 140 -14.24 -16.10 2.04
C ARG A 140 -14.99 -16.68 3.23
N MET A 141 -15.76 -17.74 3.03
CA MET A 141 -16.45 -18.42 4.13
C MET A 141 -15.42 -18.95 5.14
N LEU A 142 -14.35 -19.57 4.66
CA LEU A 142 -13.27 -20.05 5.53
C LEU A 142 -12.68 -18.92 6.38
N ILE A 143 -12.30 -17.78 5.77
CA ILE A 143 -11.78 -16.62 6.52
C ILE A 143 -12.78 -16.11 7.56
N ASN A 144 -14.06 -16.03 7.20
CA ASN A 144 -15.09 -15.43 8.05
C ASN A 144 -15.47 -16.33 9.24
N GLU A 145 -15.43 -17.65 9.07
CA GLU A 145 -15.79 -18.62 10.11
C GLU A 145 -14.60 -18.98 11.00
N SER A 146 -13.37 -18.82 10.53
CA SER A 146 -12.15 -19.14 11.29
C SER A 146 -11.66 -17.97 12.14
N SER A 147 -11.13 -18.26 13.33
CA SER A 147 -10.29 -17.28 14.02
C SER A 147 -8.96 -17.08 13.28
N THR A 148 -8.29 -15.95 13.49
CA THR A 148 -6.98 -15.68 12.87
C THR A 148 -5.95 -16.78 13.19
N SER A 149 -5.99 -17.34 14.41
CA SER A 149 -5.07 -18.42 14.81
C SER A 149 -5.40 -19.72 14.08
N ASP A 150 -6.67 -20.11 14.06
CA ASP A 150 -7.11 -21.36 13.42
C ASP A 150 -6.87 -21.32 11.91
N PHE A 151 -7.08 -20.16 11.29
CA PHE A 151 -6.79 -19.95 9.88
C PHE A 151 -5.32 -20.21 9.56
N ILE A 152 -4.42 -19.62 10.36
CA ILE A 152 -2.97 -19.73 10.18
C ILE A 152 -2.49 -21.15 10.45
N GLU A 153 -2.99 -21.81 11.49
CA GLU A 153 -2.53 -23.13 11.91
C GLU A 153 -3.08 -24.26 11.03
N TYR A 154 -4.36 -24.21 10.64
CA TYR A 154 -5.03 -25.33 9.99
C TYR A 154 -5.33 -25.12 8.51
N ILE A 155 -5.58 -23.88 8.08
CA ILE A 155 -6.03 -23.62 6.70
C ILE A 155 -4.85 -23.27 5.80
N VAL A 156 -3.99 -22.33 6.21
CA VAL A 156 -2.84 -21.88 5.41
C VAL A 156 -1.94 -23.03 4.94
N PRO A 157 -1.55 -24.02 5.78
CA PRO A 157 -0.69 -25.12 5.34
C PRO A 157 -1.31 -26.00 4.26
N CYS A 158 -2.64 -26.08 4.21
CA CYS A 158 -3.39 -26.86 3.22
C CYS A 158 -3.64 -26.09 1.92
N LEU A 159 -3.44 -24.78 1.90
CA LEU A 159 -3.66 -23.96 0.71
C LEU A 159 -2.43 -23.99 -0.21
N PRO A 160 -2.57 -24.43 -1.47
CA PRO A 160 -1.51 -24.34 -2.46
C PRO A 160 -1.22 -22.87 -2.84
N PRO A 161 -0.01 -22.56 -3.34
CA PRO A 161 0.46 -21.18 -3.51
C PRO A 161 -0.45 -20.31 -4.39
N HIS A 162 -0.94 -20.86 -5.51
CA HIS A 162 -1.86 -20.16 -6.41
C HIS A 162 -3.19 -19.79 -5.74
N LEU A 163 -3.71 -20.62 -4.82
CA LEU A 163 -4.92 -20.29 -4.05
C LEU A 163 -4.65 -19.24 -2.99
N ARG A 164 -3.45 -19.22 -2.38
CA ARG A 164 -3.04 -18.14 -1.47
C ARG A 164 -2.99 -16.81 -2.22
N ALA A 165 -2.40 -16.79 -3.40
CA ALA A 165 -2.35 -15.60 -4.25
C ALA A 165 -3.76 -15.12 -4.64
N GLN A 166 -4.64 -16.04 -5.05
CA GLN A 166 -6.04 -15.72 -5.35
C GLN A 166 -6.78 -15.15 -4.13
N LEU A 167 -6.53 -15.70 -2.94
CA LEU A 167 -7.12 -15.23 -1.70
C LEU A 167 -6.66 -13.81 -1.35
N VAL A 168 -5.35 -13.55 -1.47
CA VAL A 168 -4.76 -12.22 -1.23
C VAL A 168 -5.36 -11.19 -2.20
N ARG A 169 -5.53 -11.52 -3.48
CA ARG A 169 -6.19 -10.60 -4.45
C ARG A 169 -7.65 -10.34 -4.10
N TYR A 170 -8.39 -11.37 -3.70
CA TYR A 170 -9.80 -11.23 -3.35
C TYR A 170 -9.99 -10.35 -2.11
N THR A 171 -9.23 -10.61 -1.05
CA THR A 171 -9.30 -9.85 0.21
C THR A 171 -8.78 -8.44 0.04
N ALA A 172 -7.71 -8.22 -0.74
CA ALA A 172 -7.24 -6.89 -1.10
C ALA A 172 -8.34 -5.98 -1.67
N ILE A 173 -9.27 -6.52 -2.45
CA ILE A 173 -10.44 -5.76 -2.93
C ILE A 173 -11.49 -5.63 -1.83
N GLN A 174 -11.97 -6.75 -1.28
CA GLN A 174 -13.17 -6.76 -0.45
C GLN A 174 -12.90 -6.26 0.98
N CYS A 175 -11.91 -6.84 1.65
CA CYS A 175 -11.56 -6.56 3.04
C CYS A 175 -10.06 -6.86 3.22
N PRO A 176 -9.18 -5.85 3.09
CA PRO A 176 -7.74 -6.04 3.17
C PRO A 176 -7.31 -6.75 4.46
N LEU A 177 -6.41 -7.72 4.33
CA LEU A 177 -5.93 -8.51 5.46
C LEU A 177 -5.06 -7.69 6.42
N SER A 178 -5.08 -8.06 7.69
CA SER A 178 -4.08 -7.58 8.65
C SER A 178 -2.68 -8.07 8.27
N SER A 179 -1.63 -7.36 8.68
CA SER A 179 -0.25 -7.75 8.41
C SER A 179 0.06 -9.20 8.85
N ALA A 180 -0.46 -9.64 10.00
CA ALA A 180 -0.24 -11.00 10.49
C ALA A 180 -0.84 -12.06 9.56
N MET A 181 -2.09 -11.86 9.11
CA MET A 181 -2.72 -12.78 8.15
C MET A 181 -2.07 -12.71 6.78
N LEU A 182 -1.72 -11.51 6.31
CA LEU A 182 -1.01 -11.35 5.04
C LEU A 182 0.30 -12.13 5.06
N TYR A 183 1.17 -11.92 6.05
CA TYR A 183 2.46 -12.61 6.14
C TYR A 183 2.33 -14.11 6.32
N SER A 184 1.26 -14.61 6.95
CA SER A 184 1.00 -16.05 7.03
C SER A 184 0.70 -16.68 5.67
N LEU A 185 0.10 -15.93 4.75
CA LEU A 185 -0.24 -16.43 3.41
C LEU A 185 0.95 -16.38 2.43
N LEU A 186 2.01 -15.65 2.77
CA LEU A 186 3.21 -15.58 1.95
C LEU A 186 4.08 -16.80 2.21
N GLU A 187 4.75 -17.28 1.16
CA GLU A 187 5.74 -18.35 1.25
C GLU A 187 7.01 -17.85 1.96
N PRO A 188 7.95 -18.73 2.35
CA PRO A 188 9.21 -18.33 2.99
C PRO A 188 10.00 -17.24 2.23
N GLU A 189 9.81 -17.17 0.91
CA GLU A 189 10.40 -16.18 0.00
C GLU A 189 9.75 -14.79 0.12
N GLY A 190 8.63 -14.67 0.85
CA GLY A 190 7.93 -13.41 1.07
C GLY A 190 6.96 -13.02 -0.06
N HIS A 191 6.44 -13.99 -0.79
CA HIS A 191 5.40 -13.76 -1.80
C HIS A 191 4.47 -14.96 -1.91
N ALA A 192 3.32 -14.79 -2.56
CA ALA A 192 2.43 -15.88 -2.90
C ALA A 192 2.46 -16.06 -4.43
N ASP A 193 3.07 -17.15 -4.90
CA ASP A 193 3.11 -17.48 -6.34
C ASP A 193 3.68 -16.35 -7.22
N GLY A 194 4.83 -15.80 -6.81
CA GLY A 194 5.50 -14.70 -7.51
C GLY A 194 4.83 -13.33 -7.35
N GLU A 195 3.88 -13.18 -6.42
CA GLU A 195 3.17 -11.92 -6.16
C GLU A 195 3.26 -11.45 -4.72
N LEU A 196 3.46 -10.14 -4.58
CA LEU A 196 3.32 -9.44 -3.31
C LEU A 196 2.32 -8.29 -3.46
N LEU A 197 1.20 -8.39 -2.77
CA LEU A 197 0.12 -7.41 -2.77
C LEU A 197 -0.14 -6.92 -1.34
N VAL A 198 0.13 -5.63 -1.11
CA VAL A 198 -0.01 -4.98 0.20
C VAL A 198 -1.02 -3.86 0.08
N VAL A 199 -2.13 -3.97 0.81
CA VAL A 199 -3.25 -3.03 0.70
C VAL A 199 -3.66 -2.48 2.06
N GLY A 200 -3.80 -1.16 2.11
CA GLY A 200 -4.40 -0.43 3.21
C GLY A 200 -3.41 0.11 4.24
N PRO A 201 -3.87 1.03 5.11
CA PRO A 201 -3.02 1.76 6.04
C PRO A 201 -2.48 0.88 7.18
N SER A 202 -3.17 -0.23 7.47
CA SER A 202 -2.80 -1.16 8.54
C SER A 202 -1.76 -2.18 8.12
N ALA A 203 -1.60 -2.42 6.81
CA ALA A 203 -0.59 -3.30 6.26
C ALA A 203 0.68 -2.50 5.98
N SER A 204 1.81 -2.93 6.51
CA SER A 204 3.10 -2.27 6.26
C SER A 204 4.20 -3.30 6.04
N LEU A 205 5.06 -3.05 5.05
CA LEU A 205 6.24 -3.87 4.75
C LEU A 205 7.41 -3.44 5.65
N PRO A 206 8.07 -4.38 6.35
CA PRO A 206 9.33 -4.12 7.03
C PRO A 206 10.39 -3.56 6.07
N GLU A 207 11.24 -2.66 6.55
CA GLU A 207 12.29 -2.05 5.70
C GLU A 207 13.29 -3.09 5.16
N THR A 208 13.51 -4.16 5.91
CA THR A 208 14.42 -5.26 5.56
C THR A 208 13.71 -6.43 4.89
N TYR A 209 12.45 -6.26 4.43
CA TYR A 209 11.63 -7.37 3.95
C TYR A 209 12.34 -8.23 2.90
N PHE A 210 12.91 -7.61 1.86
CA PHE A 210 13.63 -8.32 0.81
C PHE A 210 15.07 -8.71 1.17
N LEU A 211 15.63 -8.17 2.27
CA LEU A 211 16.96 -8.53 2.76
C LEU A 211 16.93 -9.76 3.68
N SER A 212 15.80 -9.94 4.38
CA SER A 212 15.61 -10.97 5.38
C SER A 212 15.16 -12.31 4.81
N SER A 213 15.24 -12.52 3.48
CA SER A 213 14.95 -13.83 2.90
C SER A 213 15.82 -14.85 3.63
N PRO A 214 15.22 -15.78 4.41
CA PRO A 214 15.99 -16.79 5.11
C PRO A 214 16.59 -17.64 4.01
N THR A 215 17.85 -17.36 3.65
CA THR A 215 18.64 -18.28 2.85
C THR A 215 18.52 -19.62 3.55
N SER A 216 17.98 -20.59 2.84
CA SER A 216 17.49 -21.91 3.25
C SER A 216 18.55 -22.81 3.93
N ASN A 217 19.68 -22.23 4.34
CA ASN A 217 20.87 -22.88 4.84
C ASN A 217 21.01 -22.87 6.38
N ASP A 218 20.20 -22.09 7.11
CA ASP A 218 20.34 -21.99 8.58
C ASP A 218 19.27 -22.73 9.40
N ILE A 219 18.33 -23.43 8.74
CA ILE A 219 17.58 -24.48 9.44
C ILE A 219 18.48 -25.71 9.52
N VAL A 220 19.43 -25.67 10.44
CA VAL A 220 20.00 -26.87 11.06
C VAL A 220 18.84 -27.52 11.80
N VAL A 221 18.03 -28.31 11.08
CA VAL A 221 17.10 -29.25 11.72
C VAL A 221 18.00 -30.16 12.56
N PRO A 222 17.90 -30.15 13.89
CA PRO A 222 18.71 -31.04 14.70
C PRO A 222 18.33 -32.47 14.30
N GLU A 223 19.28 -33.19 13.72
CA GLU A 223 19.19 -34.59 13.35
C GLU A 223 18.75 -35.41 14.56
N ARG A 224 17.44 -35.59 14.73
CA ARG A 224 16.88 -36.66 15.57
C ARG A 224 15.99 -37.52 14.71
N GLY A 225 16.66 -38.39 13.96
CA GLY A 225 16.16 -39.73 13.65
C GLY A 225 14.93 -39.79 12.76
N GLN A 226 14.95 -39.16 11.60
CA GLN A 226 13.97 -39.43 10.55
C GLN A 226 14.64 -40.00 9.31
N ASN A 227 14.18 -41.21 8.99
CA ASN A 227 14.45 -42.01 7.80
C ASN A 227 14.61 -41.13 6.56
N SER A 228 15.70 -41.35 5.84
CA SER A 228 15.93 -40.85 4.49
C SER A 228 14.76 -41.27 3.60
N VAL A 229 13.72 -40.44 3.52
CA VAL A 229 12.70 -40.54 2.48
C VAL A 229 13.47 -40.36 1.20
N SER A 230 13.58 -41.46 0.44
CA SER A 230 14.24 -41.51 -0.85
C SER A 230 13.73 -40.34 -1.68
N LYS A 231 14.64 -39.40 -1.99
CA LYS A 231 14.40 -38.31 -2.92
C LYS A 231 13.97 -38.95 -4.24
N ASP A 232 12.66 -38.96 -4.46
CA ASP A 232 12.01 -39.60 -5.58
C ASP A 232 12.44 -38.83 -6.84
N TRP A 233 13.08 -39.49 -7.80
CA TRP A 233 13.64 -38.80 -8.97
C TRP A 233 12.56 -38.21 -9.88
N ASP A 234 11.31 -38.59 -9.65
CA ASP A 234 10.11 -38.07 -10.32
C ASP A 234 9.45 -36.90 -9.57
N SER A 235 9.99 -36.45 -8.43
CA SER A 235 9.54 -35.18 -7.85
C SER A 235 10.13 -34.07 -8.70
N ASP A 236 9.32 -33.49 -9.60
CA ASP A 236 9.65 -32.25 -10.30
C ASP A 236 10.29 -31.30 -9.29
N ASP A 237 11.53 -30.87 -9.56
CA ASP A 237 12.22 -29.89 -8.73
C ASP A 237 11.44 -28.57 -8.87
N TRP A 238 10.42 -28.39 -8.04
CA TRP A 238 9.57 -27.21 -7.99
C TRP A 238 10.45 -26.03 -7.58
N THR A 239 11.01 -25.35 -8.57
CA THR A 239 11.70 -24.09 -8.34
C THR A 239 10.66 -23.03 -8.00
N PRO A 240 10.76 -22.35 -6.85
CA PRO A 240 9.79 -21.34 -6.46
C PRO A 240 9.80 -20.21 -7.50
N ASN A 241 8.61 -19.77 -7.91
CA ASN A 241 8.45 -18.67 -8.85
C ASN A 241 9.05 -17.40 -8.24
N PRO A 242 9.99 -16.70 -8.92
CA PRO A 242 10.55 -15.46 -8.38
C PRO A 242 9.46 -14.38 -8.27
N LEU A 243 9.67 -13.39 -7.40
CA LEU A 243 8.78 -12.23 -7.32
C LEU A 243 8.75 -11.47 -8.64
N GLN A 244 7.62 -11.54 -9.34
CA GLN A 244 7.37 -10.87 -10.62
C GLN A 244 6.40 -9.69 -10.49
N THR A 245 5.44 -9.78 -9.57
CA THR A 245 4.39 -8.77 -9.41
C THR A 245 4.44 -8.13 -8.03
N PHE A 246 4.62 -6.81 -7.99
CA PHE A 246 4.67 -6.03 -6.76
C PHE A 246 3.58 -4.94 -6.77
N ILE A 247 2.63 -5.05 -5.85
CA ILE A 247 1.47 -4.16 -5.76
C ILE A 247 1.38 -3.58 -4.36
N VAL A 248 1.34 -2.27 -4.29
CA VAL A 248 1.26 -1.50 -3.04
C VAL A 248 0.14 -0.50 -3.20
N MET A 249 -0.85 -0.55 -2.32
CA MET A 249 -2.02 0.32 -2.36
C MET A 249 -2.30 0.94 -1.00
N SER A 250 -2.47 2.27 -0.95
CA SER A 250 -2.93 3.00 0.25
C SER A 250 -2.14 2.68 1.53
N THR A 251 -0.85 2.37 1.37
CA THR A 251 0.08 2.10 2.46
C THR A 251 1.31 2.99 2.35
N ARG A 252 2.04 3.11 3.46
CA ARG A 252 3.30 3.85 3.52
C ARG A 252 4.43 2.91 3.15
N LEU A 253 5.16 3.28 2.12
CA LEU A 253 6.34 2.53 1.72
C LEU A 253 7.60 3.21 2.26
N ALA A 254 8.40 2.44 2.99
CA ALA A 254 9.66 2.93 3.50
C ALA A 254 10.63 3.18 2.33
N PRO A 255 11.27 4.36 2.22
CA PRO A 255 12.22 4.65 1.15
C PRO A 255 13.35 3.60 0.97
N PRO A 256 13.90 2.98 2.03
CA PRO A 256 14.92 1.93 1.89
C PRO A 256 14.43 0.70 1.12
N LEU A 257 13.13 0.38 1.20
CA LEU A 257 12.56 -0.80 0.56
C LEU A 257 12.74 -0.75 -0.97
N PHE A 258 12.69 0.45 -1.55
CA PHE A 258 12.91 0.62 -2.99
C PHE A 258 14.29 0.18 -3.44
N LEU A 259 15.29 0.30 -2.58
CA LEU A 259 16.68 -0.08 -2.88
C LEU A 259 16.92 -1.58 -2.77
N THR A 260 15.97 -2.31 -2.19
CA THR A 260 16.05 -3.75 -1.95
C THR A 260 15.04 -4.54 -2.78
N LEU A 261 14.32 -3.87 -3.69
CA LEU A 261 13.39 -4.53 -4.60
C LEU A 261 14.12 -5.54 -5.50
N PRO A 262 13.58 -6.77 -5.65
CA PRO A 262 14.12 -7.75 -6.57
C PRO A 262 14.12 -7.24 -8.03
N PRO A 263 15.19 -7.48 -8.81
CA PRO A 263 15.25 -7.08 -10.21
C PRO A 263 14.33 -7.92 -11.13
N THR A 264 13.76 -9.01 -10.61
CA THR A 264 12.83 -9.91 -11.28
C THR A 264 11.42 -9.34 -11.44
N ILE A 265 11.13 -8.19 -10.81
CA ILE A 265 9.82 -7.53 -10.90
C ILE A 265 9.57 -7.05 -12.33
N THR A 266 8.49 -7.56 -12.93
CA THR A 266 7.99 -7.18 -14.25
C THR A 266 6.73 -6.31 -14.15
N HIS A 267 5.89 -6.51 -13.14
CA HIS A 267 4.66 -5.76 -12.94
C HIS A 267 4.71 -5.01 -11.62
N MET A 268 4.61 -3.68 -11.68
CA MET A 268 4.66 -2.82 -10.51
C MET A 268 3.45 -1.90 -10.47
N ALA A 269 2.71 -1.90 -9.37
CA ALA A 269 1.61 -0.95 -9.13
C ALA A 269 1.79 -0.27 -7.77
N LEU A 270 1.88 1.05 -7.78
CA LEU A 270 2.08 1.91 -6.63
C LEU A 270 0.90 2.89 -6.57
N LEU A 271 -0.18 2.48 -5.91
CA LEU A 271 -1.50 3.11 -6.00
C LEU A 271 -1.82 3.90 -4.73
N ASN A 272 -2.16 5.18 -4.88
CA ASN A 272 -2.55 6.05 -3.75
C ASN A 272 -1.60 5.94 -2.54
N ILE A 273 -0.30 6.04 -2.80
CA ILE A 273 0.74 5.95 -1.78
C ILE A 273 1.13 7.34 -1.31
N SER A 274 1.50 7.44 -0.03
CA SER A 274 1.98 8.67 0.59
C SER A 274 3.13 8.29 1.54
N PRO A 275 4.34 8.88 1.45
CA PRO A 275 4.77 10.08 0.69
C PRO A 275 5.27 9.81 -0.75
N SER A 276 5.73 10.86 -1.44
CA SER A 276 6.39 10.78 -2.75
C SER A 276 7.61 9.84 -2.74
N ILE A 277 7.81 9.11 -3.82
CA ILE A 277 8.93 8.17 -3.99
C ILE A 277 9.99 8.72 -4.93
N ALA A 278 11.24 8.36 -4.68
CA ALA A 278 12.36 8.53 -5.59
C ALA A 278 12.28 7.59 -6.82
N LEU A 279 11.33 7.83 -7.74
CA LEU A 279 11.14 7.00 -8.93
C LEU A 279 12.40 6.90 -9.80
N HIS A 280 13.24 7.93 -9.84
CA HIS A 280 14.45 8.02 -10.67
C HIS A 280 15.43 6.84 -10.52
N ARG A 281 15.35 6.08 -9.42
CA ARG A 281 16.20 4.89 -9.19
C ARG A 281 15.60 3.59 -9.71
N LEU A 282 14.28 3.52 -9.87
CA LEU A 282 13.58 2.31 -10.28
C LEU A 282 14.10 1.71 -11.60
N PRO A 283 14.43 2.49 -12.65
CA PRO A 283 14.97 1.92 -13.88
C PRO A 283 16.30 1.17 -13.72
N THR A 284 17.06 1.45 -12.66
CA THR A 284 18.31 0.75 -12.36
C THR A 284 18.08 -0.48 -11.51
N ILE A 285 17.04 -0.47 -10.66
CA ILE A 285 16.77 -1.53 -9.68
C ILE A 285 15.89 -2.62 -10.29
N CYS A 286 14.84 -2.22 -11.00
CA CYS A 286 13.89 -3.09 -11.67
C CYS A 286 13.89 -2.78 -13.18
N PRO A 287 14.90 -3.24 -13.93
CA PRO A 287 15.03 -2.96 -15.37
C PRO A 287 13.99 -3.73 -16.21
N LEU A 288 13.43 -4.82 -15.68
CA LEU A 288 12.51 -5.71 -16.39
C LEU A 288 11.04 -5.28 -16.30
N ILE A 289 10.74 -4.10 -15.75
CA ILE A 289 9.36 -3.61 -15.63
C ILE A 289 8.73 -3.50 -17.01
N SER A 290 7.67 -4.28 -17.23
CA SER A 290 6.81 -4.25 -18.40
C SER A 290 5.51 -3.49 -18.19
N PHE A 291 5.03 -3.44 -16.95
CA PHE A 291 3.81 -2.76 -16.54
C PHE A 291 4.09 -1.90 -15.31
N LEU A 292 3.81 -0.60 -15.39
CA LEU A 292 3.95 0.35 -14.28
C LEU A 292 2.64 1.13 -14.07
N ASP A 293 2.04 1.00 -12.88
CA ASP A 293 0.86 1.77 -12.48
C ASP A 293 1.21 2.74 -11.33
N LEU A 294 1.06 4.04 -11.60
CA LEU A 294 1.25 5.14 -10.65
C LEU A 294 -0.06 5.91 -10.41
N SER A 295 -1.20 5.31 -10.71
CA SER A 295 -2.52 5.94 -10.60
C SER A 295 -2.84 6.37 -9.16
N TYR A 296 -3.70 7.39 -9.04
CA TYR A 296 -4.27 7.90 -7.79
C TYR A 296 -3.26 8.49 -6.79
N ASN A 297 -2.05 8.80 -7.24
CA ASN A 297 -1.02 9.38 -6.39
C ASN A 297 -1.18 10.90 -6.27
N THR A 298 -1.54 11.36 -5.07
CA THR A 298 -1.77 12.79 -4.80
C THR A 298 -0.52 13.65 -4.96
N TRP A 299 0.68 13.08 -4.79
CA TRP A 299 1.94 13.80 -5.02
C TRP A 299 2.25 14.03 -6.51
N LEU A 300 1.46 13.43 -7.42
CA LEU A 300 1.44 13.74 -8.86
C LEU A 300 0.34 14.75 -9.23
N ASN A 301 -0.53 15.16 -8.29
CA ASN A 301 -1.68 16.04 -8.56
C ASN A 301 -2.04 16.97 -7.38
N PRO A 302 -1.71 18.27 -7.40
CA PRO A 302 -0.90 18.98 -8.40
C PRO A 302 0.59 18.63 -8.26
N MET A 303 1.27 18.44 -9.40
CA MET A 303 2.68 18.05 -9.41
C MET A 303 3.55 19.17 -8.84
N SER A 304 4.27 18.87 -7.74
CA SER A 304 5.28 19.80 -7.22
C SER A 304 6.44 19.94 -8.21
N ILE A 305 7.13 21.08 -8.20
CA ILE A 305 8.31 21.32 -9.07
C ILE A 305 9.37 20.23 -8.84
N ASP A 306 9.56 19.79 -7.60
CA ASP A 306 10.51 18.73 -7.26
C ASP A 306 10.08 17.36 -7.79
N THR A 307 8.77 17.08 -7.79
CA THR A 307 8.21 15.87 -8.40
C THR A 307 8.41 15.89 -9.92
N ALA A 308 8.11 17.02 -10.57
CA ALA A 308 8.30 17.20 -12.01
C ALA A 308 9.77 17.03 -12.41
N ASN A 309 10.68 17.62 -11.65
CA ASN A 309 12.11 17.46 -11.85
C ASN A 309 12.56 16.00 -11.62
N SER A 310 12.00 15.32 -10.63
CA SER A 310 12.30 13.91 -10.35
C SER A 310 11.82 12.98 -11.46
N LEU A 311 10.62 13.24 -12.01
CA LEU A 311 10.03 12.51 -13.12
C LEU A 311 10.76 12.81 -14.43
N GLY A 312 11.19 14.06 -14.63
CA GLY A 312 12.01 14.48 -15.78
C GLY A 312 13.42 13.90 -15.77
N ARG A 313 13.94 13.49 -14.60
CA ARG A 313 15.23 12.78 -14.44
C ARG A 313 15.14 11.28 -14.70
N LEU A 314 13.94 10.71 -14.85
CA LEU A 314 13.80 9.31 -15.21
C LEU A 314 14.38 9.05 -16.59
N ASP A 315 15.30 8.08 -16.66
CA ASP A 315 15.82 7.56 -17.91
C ASP A 315 14.87 6.49 -18.43
N TRP A 316 13.77 6.92 -19.05
CA TRP A 316 12.72 6.04 -19.60
C TRP A 316 13.27 5.03 -20.62
N ASN A 317 14.43 5.28 -21.24
CA ASN A 317 15.05 4.36 -22.19
C ASN A 317 15.58 3.08 -21.52
N ARG A 318 15.85 3.11 -20.21
CA ARG A 318 16.33 1.92 -19.48
C ARG A 318 15.26 0.86 -19.30
N TRP A 319 13.99 1.25 -19.35
CA TRP A 319 12.88 0.31 -19.33
C TRP A 319 12.52 -0.15 -20.73
N SER A 320 13.44 -0.83 -21.41
CA SER A 320 13.21 -1.36 -22.77
C SER A 320 11.97 -2.27 -22.86
N HIS A 321 11.58 -2.89 -21.75
CA HIS A 321 10.44 -3.78 -21.66
C HIS A 321 9.14 -3.10 -21.25
N LEU A 322 9.12 -1.80 -20.94
CA LEU A 322 7.89 -1.12 -20.52
C LEU A 322 6.91 -1.04 -21.69
N HIS A 323 5.76 -1.70 -21.58
CA HIS A 323 4.69 -1.68 -22.59
C HIS A 323 3.50 -0.85 -22.11
N THR A 324 3.27 -0.75 -20.80
CA THR A 324 2.08 -0.07 -20.25
C THR A 324 2.44 0.81 -19.06
N LEU A 325 2.00 2.06 -19.12
CA LEU A 325 2.14 3.07 -18.07
C LEU A 325 0.77 3.62 -17.69
N CYS A 326 0.34 3.36 -16.46
CA CYS A 326 -0.96 3.82 -15.94
C CYS A 326 -0.78 5.03 -15.02
N LEU A 327 -1.54 6.08 -15.28
CA LEU A 327 -1.40 7.42 -14.70
C LEU A 327 -2.78 8.01 -14.35
N ARG A 328 -3.73 7.17 -13.91
CA ARG A 328 -5.11 7.61 -13.69
C ARG A 328 -5.20 8.61 -12.55
N GLU A 329 -6.01 9.64 -12.73
CA GLU A 329 -6.17 10.76 -11.78
C GLU A 329 -4.84 11.49 -11.44
N CYS A 330 -3.82 11.37 -12.29
CA CYS A 330 -2.56 12.09 -12.18
C CYS A 330 -2.47 13.18 -13.24
N SER A 331 -2.02 14.38 -12.86
CA SER A 331 -1.83 15.50 -13.79
C SER A 331 -0.39 15.52 -14.30
N ILE A 332 -0.10 14.73 -15.33
CA ILE A 332 1.26 14.60 -15.89
C ILE A 332 1.41 15.51 -17.11
N PRO A 333 2.48 16.32 -17.19
CA PRO A 333 2.73 17.19 -18.32
C PRO A 333 3.11 16.39 -19.58
N ASP A 334 2.70 16.89 -20.75
CA ASP A 334 2.91 16.25 -22.05
C ASP A 334 4.39 16.00 -22.38
N ASP A 335 5.30 16.80 -21.81
CA ASP A 335 6.74 16.65 -22.03
C ASP A 335 7.25 15.29 -21.49
N VAL A 336 6.65 14.78 -20.42
CA VAL A 336 6.97 13.46 -19.87
C VAL A 336 6.46 12.38 -20.80
N LEU A 337 5.24 12.51 -21.34
CA LEU A 337 4.66 11.53 -22.26
C LEU A 337 5.50 11.42 -23.54
N ILE A 338 5.95 12.55 -24.08
CA ILE A 338 6.86 12.59 -25.23
C ILE A 338 8.21 11.92 -24.90
N LYS A 339 8.73 12.11 -23.68
CA LYS A 339 9.99 11.47 -23.23
C LYS A 339 9.85 9.95 -23.08
N VAL A 340 8.71 9.46 -22.61
CA VAL A 340 8.45 8.01 -22.41
C VAL A 340 8.62 7.25 -23.73
N ASN A 341 8.05 7.78 -24.81
CA ASN A 341 8.06 7.14 -26.14
C ASN A 341 9.28 7.53 -27.01
N LYS A 342 10.17 8.39 -26.51
CA LYS A 342 11.33 8.83 -27.28
C LYS A 342 12.28 7.66 -27.56
N HIS A 343 12.60 7.43 -28.84
CA HIS A 343 13.50 6.36 -29.32
C HIS A 343 13.02 4.93 -29.07
N ARG A 344 11.74 4.71 -28.77
CA ARG A 344 11.16 3.37 -28.73
C ARG A 344 10.67 2.96 -30.12
N TRP A 345 10.72 1.67 -30.39
CA TRP A 345 10.17 1.11 -31.62
C TRP A 345 8.67 0.81 -31.47
N GLU A 346 8.26 0.47 -30.26
CA GLU A 346 6.87 0.26 -29.86
C GLU A 346 6.51 1.33 -28.83
N ASP A 347 5.41 2.04 -29.09
CA ASP A 347 4.90 3.06 -28.19
C ASP A 347 4.37 2.42 -26.91
N VAL A 348 4.70 3.01 -25.77
CA VAL A 348 4.14 2.64 -24.47
C VAL A 348 2.67 3.05 -24.45
N VAL A 349 1.80 2.11 -24.13
CA VAL A 349 0.38 2.38 -23.90
C VAL A 349 0.24 3.19 -22.62
N ILE A 350 -0.26 4.41 -22.74
CA ILE A 350 -0.51 5.31 -21.61
C ILE A 350 -2.00 5.30 -21.27
N ILE A 351 -2.34 4.89 -20.05
CA ILE A 351 -3.72 4.87 -19.54
C ILE A 351 -3.88 6.02 -18.53
N GLN A 352 -4.78 6.96 -18.79
CA GLN A 352 -5.07 8.14 -17.95
C GLN A 352 -6.46 8.08 -17.31
#